data_AF-A0A932XN38-F1
#
_entry.id   AF-A0A932XN38-F1
#
_cell.length_a   1.000
_cell.length_b   1.000
_cell.length_c   1.000
_cell.angle_alpha   90.00
_cell.angle_beta   90.00
_cell.angle_gamma   90.00
#
_symmetry.space_group_name_H-M   'P 1'
#
loop_
_entity.id
_entity.type
_entity.pdbx_description
1 polymer ?
#
loop_
_entity_poly.entity_id
_entity_poly.type
_entity_poly.pdbx_seq_one_letter_code
_entity_poly.pdbx_strand_id
1 'polypeptide(L)'
;MASTGEVPVNVSEFNVDSFTRLGPIALTEEALLDASGNGGGTVVIRGSNLLVDNSAIIAITGGTQDGAPIGIDIHVTGDMVVTNGSEISAETFGAGDAGDIVINVGRLSLIGSLIDRSTFGPGQGRTIRWRFRRR
;
A
#
# COMPACT_ATOMS: atom_id res chain seq x y z
N MET A 1 11.57 -17.77 -4.19
CA MET A 1 13.00 -17.78 -3.82
C MET A 1 13.74 -17.21 -5.00
N ALA A 2 14.52 -16.14 -4.80
CA ALA A 2 15.28 -15.53 -5.89
C ALA A 2 16.27 -16.56 -6.48
N SER A 3 16.40 -16.61 -7.81
CA SER A 3 17.34 -17.51 -8.48
C SER A 3 18.79 -17.10 -8.21
N THR A 4 19.74 -18.02 -8.37
CA THR A 4 21.17 -17.72 -8.26
C THR A 4 21.55 -16.58 -9.21
N GLY A 5 21.97 -15.44 -8.66
CA GLY A 5 22.32 -14.23 -9.41
C GLY A 5 21.28 -13.10 -9.33
N GLU A 6 20.10 -13.36 -8.76
CA GLU A 6 19.13 -12.31 -8.45
C GLU A 6 19.54 -11.55 -7.19
N VAL A 7 19.53 -10.22 -7.28
CA VAL A 7 19.67 -9.35 -6.11
C VAL A 7 18.27 -9.16 -5.54
N PRO A 8 17.98 -9.67 -4.32
CA PRO A 8 16.69 -9.44 -3.71
C PRO A 8 16.50 -7.94 -3.46
N VAL A 9 15.42 -7.38 -3.99
CA VAL A 9 15.08 -5.97 -3.76
C VAL A 9 14.45 -5.85 -2.39
N ASN A 10 15.13 -5.17 -1.47
CA ASN A 10 14.54 -4.84 -0.17
C ASN A 10 13.70 -3.57 -0.29
N VAL A 11 12.39 -3.75 -0.51
CA VAL A 11 11.44 -2.65 -0.66
C VAL A 11 11.31 -1.79 0.61
N SER A 12 11.62 -2.32 1.81
CA SER A 12 11.59 -1.52 3.04
C SER A 12 12.71 -0.49 3.12
N GLU A 13 13.76 -0.66 2.30
CA GLU A 13 14.90 0.26 2.20
C GLU A 13 14.83 1.16 0.97
N PHE A 14 13.73 1.09 0.19
CA PHE A 14 13.55 1.95 -0.97
C PHE A 14 13.38 3.42 -0.56
N ASN A 15 14.48 4.16 -0.66
CA ASN A 15 14.57 5.56 -0.29
C ASN A 15 14.74 6.46 -1.53
N VAL A 16 13.91 7.50 -1.61
CA VAL A 16 13.91 8.52 -2.66
C VAL A 16 14.26 9.92 -2.13
N ASP A 17 14.84 10.03 -0.94
CA ASP A 17 15.18 11.31 -0.29
C ASP A 17 16.28 12.09 -1.03
N SER A 18 17.08 11.41 -1.85
CA SER A 18 18.11 12.04 -2.69
C SER A 18 17.51 12.81 -3.87
N PHE A 19 16.26 12.54 -4.25
CA PHE A 19 15.59 13.30 -5.29
C PHE A 19 15.18 14.67 -4.75
N THR A 20 15.62 15.73 -5.43
CA THR A 20 15.27 17.10 -5.06
C THR A 20 13.79 17.43 -5.29
N ARG A 21 13.11 16.65 -6.16
CA ARG A 21 11.67 16.73 -6.39
C ARG A 21 11.14 15.40 -6.92
N LEU A 22 9.99 14.98 -6.39
CA LEU A 22 9.19 13.88 -6.93
C LEU A 22 8.02 14.43 -7.74
N GLY A 23 7.54 13.63 -8.70
CA GLY A 23 6.36 13.97 -9.49
C GLY A 23 5.04 13.57 -8.81
N PRO A 24 3.90 14.13 -9.27
CA PRO A 24 2.59 13.64 -8.89
C PRO A 24 2.33 12.26 -9.51
N ILE A 25 1.53 11.44 -8.82
CA ILE A 25 1.06 10.14 -9.29
C ILE A 25 -0.46 10.19 -9.36
N ALA A 26 -1.03 9.69 -10.45
CA ALA A 26 -2.47 9.58 -10.62
C ALA A 26 -2.81 8.15 -11.03
N LEU A 27 -3.68 7.51 -10.25
CA LEU A 27 -4.38 6.28 -10.59
C LEU A 27 -5.80 6.70 -10.96
N THR A 28 -6.15 6.53 -12.23
CA THR A 28 -7.41 6.95 -12.83
C THR A 28 -7.89 5.85 -13.76
N GLU A 29 -9.15 5.93 -14.18
CA GLU A 29 -9.70 5.06 -15.23
C GLU A 29 -9.58 3.56 -14.89
N GLU A 30 -10.02 3.15 -13.70
CA GLU A 30 -10.03 1.75 -13.27
C GLU A 30 -8.62 1.14 -13.15
N ALA A 31 -7.62 1.96 -12.83
CA ALA A 31 -6.28 1.49 -12.56
C ALA A 31 -6.27 0.52 -11.38
N LEU A 32 -5.54 -0.59 -11.54
CA LEU A 32 -5.35 -1.62 -10.51
C LEU A 32 -3.86 -1.80 -10.22
N LEU A 33 -3.48 -1.57 -8.96
CA LEU A 33 -2.20 -2.02 -8.42
C LEU A 33 -2.46 -3.24 -7.54
N ASP A 34 -1.91 -4.40 -7.91
CA ASP A 34 -2.17 -5.67 -7.23
C ASP A 34 -0.85 -6.34 -6.82
N ALA A 35 -0.66 -6.53 -5.50
CA ALA A 35 0.45 -7.27 -4.91
C ALA A 35 -0.01 -8.56 -4.20
N SER A 36 -1.21 -9.07 -4.53
CA SER A 36 -1.83 -10.20 -3.86
C SER A 36 -1.15 -11.53 -4.16
N GLY A 37 -1.23 -12.48 -3.23
CA GLY A 37 -0.68 -13.83 -3.41
C GLY A 37 -0.56 -14.63 -2.12
N ASN A 38 -0.01 -15.85 -2.22
CA ASN A 38 0.33 -16.66 -1.05
C ASN A 38 1.54 -16.04 -0.33
N GLY A 39 1.28 -15.35 0.79
CA GLY A 39 2.26 -14.46 1.42
C GLY A 39 2.44 -13.13 0.68
N GLY A 40 1.34 -12.50 0.27
CA GLY A 40 1.26 -11.29 -0.57
C GLY A 40 2.35 -10.23 -0.36
N GLY A 41 2.66 -9.48 -1.42
CA GLY A 41 3.75 -8.52 -1.47
C GLY A 41 3.42 -7.13 -0.93
N THR A 42 4.31 -6.18 -1.22
CA THR A 42 4.17 -4.77 -0.84
C THR A 42 3.95 -3.90 -2.08
N VAL A 43 2.92 -3.06 -2.06
CA VAL A 43 2.83 -1.90 -2.96
C VAL A 43 3.57 -0.72 -2.34
N VAL A 44 4.57 -0.16 -3.04
CA VAL A 44 5.33 1.01 -2.58
C VAL A 44 5.05 2.20 -3.49
N ILE A 45 4.55 3.30 -2.91
CA ILE A 45 4.30 4.56 -3.62
C ILE A 45 5.12 5.68 -2.99
N ARG A 46 5.86 6.40 -3.84
CA ARG A 46 6.64 7.59 -3.49
C ARG A 46 6.37 8.72 -4.48
N GLY A 47 5.91 9.87 -4.01
CA GLY A 47 5.52 10.96 -4.92
C GLY A 47 5.37 12.31 -4.24
N SER A 48 5.06 13.36 -5.02
CA SER A 48 4.67 14.65 -4.45
C SER A 48 3.20 14.62 -4.00
N ASN A 49 2.32 14.10 -4.85
CA ASN A 49 0.88 14.02 -4.62
C ASN A 49 0.41 12.66 -5.13
N LEU A 50 -0.69 12.16 -4.57
CA LEU A 50 -1.34 10.95 -5.05
C LEU A 50 -2.83 11.22 -5.26
N LEU A 51 -3.30 10.99 -6.48
CA LEU A 51 -4.73 10.87 -6.79
C LEU A 51 -5.05 9.40 -7.01
N VAL A 52 -6.05 8.88 -6.28
CA VAL A 52 -6.68 7.59 -6.53
C VAL A 52 -8.14 7.87 -6.83
N ASP A 53 -8.50 7.75 -8.09
CA ASP A 53 -9.81 8.10 -8.62
C ASP A 53 -10.38 6.93 -9.43
N ASN A 54 -11.55 6.43 -9.03
CA ASN A 54 -12.17 5.23 -9.60
C ASN A 54 -11.15 4.10 -9.82
N SER A 55 -10.33 3.81 -8.80
CA SER A 55 -9.16 2.92 -8.91
C SER A 55 -8.95 2.09 -7.65
N ALA A 56 -8.14 1.03 -7.74
CA ALA A 56 -7.88 0.12 -6.64
C ALA A 56 -6.38 -0.13 -6.40
N ILE A 57 -6.01 -0.21 -5.11
CA ILE A 57 -4.70 -0.67 -4.64
C ILE A 57 -4.93 -1.82 -3.68
N ILE A 58 -4.51 -3.02 -4.06
CA ILE A 58 -4.81 -4.25 -3.31
C ILE A 58 -3.55 -5.04 -2.96
N ALA A 59 -3.51 -5.56 -1.74
CA ALA A 59 -2.45 -6.42 -1.23
C ALA A 59 -3.06 -7.55 -0.39
N ILE A 60 -3.71 -8.51 -1.07
CA ILE A 60 -4.40 -9.63 -0.40
C ILE A 60 -3.41 -10.76 -0.13
N THR A 61 -3.31 -11.15 1.13
CA THR A 61 -2.57 -12.34 1.57
C THR A 61 -3.48 -13.56 1.55
N GLY A 62 -3.21 -14.48 0.63
CA GLY A 62 -3.83 -15.79 0.58
C GLY A 62 -3.00 -16.85 1.31
N GLY A 63 -3.62 -18.00 1.60
CA GLY A 63 -2.91 -19.20 2.03
C GLY A 63 -2.42 -19.20 3.48
N THR A 64 -1.35 -19.94 3.75
CA THR A 64 -0.81 -20.13 5.11
C THR A 64 0.47 -19.32 5.36
N GLN A 65 0.98 -18.64 4.33
CA GLN A 65 2.17 -17.82 4.44
C GLN A 65 1.77 -16.40 4.83
N ASP A 66 2.45 -15.85 5.85
CA ASP A 66 2.30 -14.44 6.22
C ASP A 66 2.61 -13.53 5.04
N GLY A 67 1.81 -12.48 4.88
CA GLY A 67 2.08 -11.41 3.94
C GLY A 67 3.32 -10.61 4.31
N ALA A 68 3.77 -9.76 3.39
CA ALA A 68 4.80 -8.78 3.70
C ALA A 68 4.39 -7.95 4.94
N PRO A 69 5.33 -7.59 5.84
CA PRO A 69 5.01 -6.85 7.07
C PRO A 69 4.21 -5.56 6.81
N ILE A 70 4.47 -4.91 5.68
CA ILE A 70 3.69 -3.78 5.15
C ILE A 70 3.17 -4.23 3.78
N GLY A 71 1.85 -4.32 3.62
CA GLY A 71 1.21 -4.67 2.35
C GLY A 71 1.10 -3.45 1.43
N ILE A 72 0.88 -2.27 2.01
CA ILE A 72 0.76 -1.01 1.27
C ILE A 72 1.53 0.09 2.00
N ASP A 73 2.54 0.66 1.34
CA ASP A 73 3.41 1.71 1.84
C ASP A 73 3.33 2.95 0.92
N ILE A 74 2.62 3.97 1.36
CA ILE A 74 2.41 5.21 0.60
C ILE A 74 3.07 6.38 1.35
N HIS A 75 4.10 6.95 0.74
CA HIS A 75 4.72 8.18 1.22
C HIS A 75 4.64 9.26 0.14
N VAL A 76 3.77 10.25 0.33
CA VAL A 76 3.74 11.45 -0.51
C VAL A 76 3.99 12.71 0.30
N THR A 77 4.68 13.69 -0.29
CA THR A 77 5.08 14.90 0.46
C THR A 77 3.95 15.92 0.61
N GLY A 78 3.00 15.91 -0.32
CA GLY A 78 1.85 16.78 -0.41
C GLY A 78 0.53 16.05 -0.11
N ASP A 79 -0.46 16.27 -0.98
CA ASP A 79 -1.81 15.78 -0.77
C ASP A 79 -2.01 14.38 -1.36
N MET A 80 -2.78 13.56 -0.65
CA MET A 80 -3.36 12.32 -1.14
C MET A 80 -4.89 12.47 -1.19
N VAL A 81 -5.49 12.21 -2.34
CA VAL A 81 -6.93 12.23 -2.58
C VAL A 81 -7.37 10.85 -3.04
N VAL A 82 -8.34 10.27 -2.34
CA VAL A 82 -8.96 8.98 -2.68
C VAL A 82 -10.45 9.23 -2.85
N THR A 83 -10.97 9.00 -4.06
CA THR A 83 -12.32 9.45 -4.44
C THR A 83 -13.02 8.48 -5.40
N ASN A 84 -14.31 8.74 -5.64
CA ASN A 84 -15.15 8.08 -6.64
C ASN A 84 -15.16 6.55 -6.51
N GLY A 85 -15.43 6.04 -5.31
CA GLY A 85 -15.52 4.60 -5.09
C GLY A 85 -14.18 3.86 -5.04
N SER A 86 -13.05 4.59 -5.05
CA SER A 86 -11.73 3.97 -4.96
C SER A 86 -11.53 3.14 -3.68
N GLU A 87 -10.71 2.11 -3.79
CA GLU A 87 -10.39 1.18 -2.72
C GLU A 87 -8.88 1.04 -2.51
N ILE A 88 -8.44 1.07 -1.26
CA ILE A 88 -7.07 0.71 -0.87
C ILE A 88 -7.18 -0.36 0.22
N SER A 89 -6.84 -1.61 -0.10
CA SER A 89 -7.08 -2.72 0.81
C SER A 89 -5.90 -3.67 0.97
N ALA A 90 -5.64 -4.04 2.23
CA ALA A 90 -4.69 -5.08 2.59
C ALA A 90 -5.44 -6.11 3.44
N GLU A 91 -5.79 -7.23 2.83
CA GLU A 91 -6.66 -8.23 3.42
C GLU A 91 -5.95 -9.57 3.61
N THR A 92 -6.50 -10.44 4.44
CA THR A 92 -6.14 -11.86 4.44
C THR A 92 -7.37 -12.74 4.45
N PHE A 93 -7.36 -13.77 3.60
CA PHE A 93 -8.38 -14.83 3.56
C PHE A 93 -7.84 -16.16 4.09
N GLY A 94 -6.61 -16.18 4.59
CA GLY A 94 -5.88 -17.37 4.98
C GLY A 94 -5.43 -17.35 6.45
N ALA A 95 -4.57 -18.31 6.80
CA ALA A 95 -3.97 -18.37 8.12
C ALA A 95 -2.79 -17.40 8.28
N GLY A 96 -2.24 -16.88 7.17
CA GLY A 96 -1.21 -15.85 7.20
C GLY A 96 -1.76 -14.47 7.56
N ASP A 97 -0.91 -13.65 8.18
CA ASP A 97 -1.26 -12.28 8.55
C ASP A 97 -1.31 -11.35 7.32
N ALA A 98 -2.30 -10.46 7.27
CA ALA A 98 -2.30 -9.36 6.32
C ALA A 98 -1.17 -8.36 6.64
N GLY A 99 -0.56 -7.77 5.62
CA GLY A 99 0.40 -6.68 5.79
C GLY A 99 -0.25 -5.41 6.35
N ASP A 100 0.56 -4.56 7.00
CA ASP A 100 0.10 -3.24 7.43
C ASP A 100 -0.16 -2.30 6.24
N ILE A 101 -1.09 -1.36 6.41
CA ILE A 101 -1.20 -0.17 5.55
C ILE A 101 -0.53 0.99 6.29
N VAL A 102 0.49 1.57 5.64
CA VAL A 102 1.25 2.71 6.15
C VAL A 102 1.10 3.86 5.17
N ILE A 103 0.54 4.97 5.66
CA ILE A 103 0.32 6.16 4.84
C ILE A 103 0.93 7.38 5.54
N ASN A 104 1.89 8.01 4.88
CA ASN A 104 2.56 9.23 5.31
C ASN A 104 2.34 10.32 4.26
N VAL A 105 1.51 11.30 4.61
CA VAL A 105 1.07 12.35 3.70
C VAL A 105 1.02 13.69 4.41
N GLY A 106 1.06 14.77 3.63
CA GLY A 106 0.78 16.10 4.16
C GLY A 106 -0.69 16.22 4.57
N ARG A 107 -1.59 15.81 3.67
CA ARG A 107 -3.04 15.80 3.90
C ARG A 107 -3.67 14.62 3.17
N LEU A 108 -4.63 13.99 3.83
CA LEU A 108 -5.46 12.94 3.25
C LEU A 108 -6.90 13.45 3.07
N SER A 109 -7.47 13.27 1.88
CA SER A 109 -8.88 13.47 1.59
C SER A 109 -9.48 12.16 1.10
N LEU A 110 -10.44 11.61 1.84
CA LEU A 110 -11.14 10.36 1.52
C LEU A 110 -12.62 10.68 1.27
N ILE A 111 -13.10 10.52 0.03
CA ILE A 111 -14.43 10.98 -0.40
C ILE A 111 -15.16 9.83 -1.10
N GLY A 112 -16.15 9.23 -0.43
CA GLY A 112 -16.93 8.13 -1.02
C GLY A 112 -16.06 6.92 -1.40
N SER A 113 -15.01 6.67 -0.62
CA SER A 113 -13.97 5.67 -0.88
C SER A 113 -13.58 4.97 0.41
N LEU A 114 -12.90 3.83 0.29
CA LEU A 114 -12.53 2.96 1.40
C LEU A 114 -11.02 2.76 1.48
N ILE A 115 -10.50 2.78 2.70
CA ILE A 115 -9.17 2.23 3.03
C ILE A 115 -9.40 1.19 4.09
N ASP A 116 -9.21 -0.08 3.75
CA ASP A 116 -9.54 -1.19 4.61
C ASP A 116 -8.37 -2.11 4.87
N ARG A 117 -8.33 -2.63 6.09
CA ARG A 117 -7.39 -3.67 6.48
C ARG A 117 -8.16 -4.70 7.28
N SER A 118 -8.49 -5.80 6.61
CA SER A 118 -9.35 -6.84 7.16
C SER A 118 -8.64 -8.19 7.25
N THR A 119 -9.14 -9.03 8.14
CA THR A 119 -8.67 -10.41 8.31
C THR A 119 -9.89 -11.31 8.39
N PHE A 120 -10.09 -12.10 7.34
CA PHE A 120 -11.22 -13.00 7.16
C PHE A 120 -10.86 -14.47 7.45
N GLY A 121 -9.57 -14.78 7.67
CA GLY A 121 -9.07 -16.08 8.10
C GLY A 121 -8.55 -16.08 9.55
N PRO A 122 -7.98 -17.20 10.04
CA PRO A 122 -7.49 -17.30 11.42
C PRO A 122 -6.20 -16.51 11.70
N GLY A 123 -5.64 -15.82 10.71
CA GLY A 123 -4.51 -14.90 10.88
C GLY A 123 -4.81 -13.79 11.90
N GLN A 124 -3.76 -13.17 12.44
CA GLN A 124 -3.87 -12.08 13.41
C GLN A 124 -3.94 -10.73 12.69
N GLY A 125 -5.03 -9.99 12.93
CA GLY A 125 -5.14 -8.61 12.49
C GLY A 125 -4.09 -7.73 13.19
N ARG A 126 -3.21 -7.08 12.43
CA ARG A 126 -2.30 -6.04 12.93
C ARG A 126 -2.94 -4.64 12.75
N THR A 127 -2.17 -3.56 12.84
CA THR A 127 -2.69 -2.17 12.93
C THR A 127 -2.58 -1.39 11.62
N ILE A 128 -3.53 -0.48 11.34
CA ILE A 128 -3.35 0.58 10.31
C ILE A 128 -2.60 1.76 10.96
N ARG A 129 -1.51 2.25 10.34
CA ARG A 129 -0.74 3.38 10.90
C ARG A 129 -0.77 4.59 9.99
N TRP A 130 -1.28 5.69 10.53
CA TRP A 130 -1.30 7.00 9.90
C TRP A 130 -0.20 7.89 10.48
N ARG A 131 0.57 8.56 9.63
CA ARG A 131 1.49 9.62 10.06
C ARG A 131 1.26 10.87 9.23
N PHE A 132 0.83 11.94 9.88
CA PHE A 132 0.72 13.26 9.27
C PHE A 132 1.97 14.07 9.59
N ARG A 133 2.58 14.69 8.58
CA ARG A 133 3.70 15.61 8.81
C ARG A 133 3.16 16.90 9.41
N ARG A 134 3.59 17.23 10.64
CA ARG A 134 3.35 18.56 11.22
C ARG A 134 4.26 19.57 10.50
N ARG A 135 3.69 20.72 10.15
CA ARG A 135 4.43 21.87 9.62
C ARG A 135 5.31 22.48 10.68
#